data_AF-A0A7Y9DYK0-F1
#
_entry.id   AF-A0A7Y9DYK0-F1
#
_cell.length_a   1.000
_cell.length_b   1.000
_cell.length_c   1.000
_cell.angle_alpha   90.00
_cell.angle_beta   90.00
_cell.angle_gamma   90.00
#
_symmetry.space_group_name_H-M   'P 1'
#
loop_
_entity.id
_entity.type
_entity.pdbx_description
1 polymer ?
#
loop_
_entity_poly.entity_id
_entity_poly.type
_entity_poly.pdbx_seq_one_letter_code
_entity_poly.pdbx_strand_id
1 'polypeptide(L)' 'MPAQRTAADVYRVSEEQVHRARMAVARNALDSDDCRDLLDMLGLIGESGEPPPVRR' A
#
# COMPACT_ATOMS: atom_id res chain seq x y z
N MET A 1 26.27 -10.48 19.22
CA MET A 1 24.97 -10.03 19.77
C MET A 1 24.11 -9.54 18.61
N PRO A 2 22.93 -10.11 18.32
CA PRO A 2 22.07 -9.58 17.27
C PRO A 2 21.51 -8.21 17.72
N ALA A 3 21.68 -7.18 16.90
CA ALA A 3 21.20 -5.83 17.20
C ALA A 3 19.66 -5.79 17.13
N GLN A 4 19.02 -5.31 18.20
CA GLN A 4 17.60 -5.00 18.19
C GLN A 4 17.35 -3.91 17.14
N ARG A 5 16.63 -4.26 16.07
CA ARG A 5 16.07 -3.29 15.14
C ARG A 5 15.03 -2.46 15.91
N THR A 6 15.31 -1.17 16.08
CA THR A 6 14.42 -0.23 16.76
C THR A 6 13.06 -0.21 16.06
N ALA A 7 11.96 -0.38 16.81
CA ALA A 7 10.59 -0.44 16.29
C ALA A 7 10.17 0.80 15.47
N ALA A 8 10.90 1.91 15.58
CA ALA A 8 10.66 3.14 14.83
C ALA A 8 10.95 3.04 13.32
N ASP A 9 11.77 2.08 12.88
CA ASP A 9 12.10 1.85 11.47
C ASP A 9 11.06 0.96 10.75
N VAL A 10 10.17 0.32 11.52
CA VAL A 10 9.25 -0.72 11.02
C VAL A 10 7.96 -0.14 10.41
N TYR A 11 7.61 1.12 10.71
CA TYR A 11 6.28 1.66 10.43
C TYR A 11 6.22 2.77 9.37
N ARG A 12 7.34 3.15 8.76
CA ARG A 12 7.32 4.13 7.66
C ARG A 12 7.48 3.43 6.33
N VAL A 13 6.35 3.12 5.71
CA VAL A 13 6.32 2.79 4.29
C VAL A 13 6.90 3.99 3.53
N SER A 14 7.98 3.76 2.79
CA SER A 14 8.63 4.81 1.98
C SER A 14 7.73 5.17 0.79
N GLU A 15 7.81 6.43 0.33
CA GLU A 15 7.12 6.87 -0.89
C GLU A 15 7.48 5.98 -2.11
N GLU A 16 8.69 5.46 -2.17
CA GLU A 16 9.11 4.51 -3.21
C GLU A 16 8.32 3.19 -3.12
N GLN A 17 8.07 2.69 -1.91
CA GLN A 17 7.27 1.48 -1.70
C GLN A 17 5.81 1.71 -2.09
N VAL A 18 5.25 2.88 -1.74
CA VAL A 18 3.92 3.30 -2.18
C VAL A 18 3.86 3.39 -3.70
N HIS A 19 4.86 4.00 -4.35
CA HIS A 19 4.93 4.11 -5.80
C HIS A 19 4.99 2.74 -6.48
N ARG A 20 5.84 1.83 -5.98
CA ARG A 20 5.90 0.45 -6.51
C ARG A 20 4.60 -0.31 -6.30
N ALA A 21 3.94 -0.13 -5.16
CA ALA A 21 2.63 -0.73 -4.90
C ALA A 21 1.58 -0.22 -5.90
N ARG A 22 1.52 1.10 -6.14
CA ARG A 22 0.62 1.69 -7.15
C ARG A 22 0.85 1.12 -8.55
N MET A 23 2.12 0.97 -8.95
CA MET A 23 2.48 0.37 -10.24
C MET A 23 2.11 -1.10 -10.34
N ALA A 24 2.23 -1.86 -9.24
CA ALA A 24 1.81 -3.26 -9.21
C ALA A 24 0.29 -3.38 -9.35
N VAL A 25 -0.48 -2.56 -8.65
CA VAL A 25 -1.96 -2.55 -8.76
C VAL A 25 -2.40 -2.19 -10.17
N ALA A 26 -1.85 -1.11 -10.75
CA ALA A 26 -2.20 -0.68 -12.11
C ALA A 26 -1.91 -1.74 -13.19
N ARG A 27 -0.91 -2.61 -12.98
CA ARG A 27 -0.60 -3.72 -13.90
C ARG A 27 -1.54 -4.92 -13.77
N ASN A 28 -2.24 -5.05 -12.64
CA ASN A 28 -3.11 -6.19 -12.35
C ASN A 28 -4.60 -5.83 -12.36
N ALA A 29 -4.93 -4.54 -12.51
CA ALA A 29 -6.30 -4.07 -12.65
C ALA A 29 -6.88 -4.42 -14.03
N LEU A 30 -8.19 -4.68 -14.08
CA LEU A 30 -8.92 -4.94 -15.33
C LEU A 30 -9.12 -3.67 -16.16
N ASP A 31 -9.35 -2.54 -15.49
CA ASP A 31 -9.60 -1.24 -16.11
C ASP A 31 -9.26 -0.08 -15.14
N SER A 32 -9.60 1.15 -15.53
CA SER A 32 -9.25 2.34 -14.77
C SER A 32 -10.09 2.52 -13.49
N ASP A 33 -11.35 2.07 -13.50
CA ASP A 33 -12.23 2.12 -12.34
C ASP A 33 -11.82 1.04 -11.33
N ASP A 34 -11.55 -0.18 -11.79
CA ASP A 34 -11.02 -1.28 -10.96
C ASP A 34 -9.66 -0.91 -10.32
N CYS A 35 -8.78 -0.27 -11.09
CA CYS A 35 -7.51 0.24 -10.55
C CYS A 35 -7.73 1.26 -9.43
N ARG A 36 -8.69 2.17 -9.61
CA ARG A 36 -9.00 3.19 -8.62
C ARG A 36 -9.56 2.58 -7.34
N ASP A 37 -10.50 1.65 -7.46
CA ASP A 37 -11.09 0.93 -6.34
C ASP A 37 -10.04 0.13 -5.56
N LEU A 38 -9.13 -0.57 -6.25
CA LEU A 38 -8.05 -1.33 -5.61
C LEU A 38 -7.05 -0.41 -4.89
N LEU A 39 -6.71 0.75 -5.48
CA LEU A 39 -5.85 1.72 -4.82
C LEU A 39 -6.50 2.32 -3.58
N ASP A 40 -7.82 2.55 -3.62
CA ASP A 40 -8.62 3.02 -2.49
C ASP A 40 -8.61 2.02 -1.35
N MET A 41 -8.92 0.75 -1.67
CA MET A 41 -8.93 -0.36 -0.72
C MET A 41 -7.57 -0.63 -0.09
N LEU A 42 -6.48 -0.16 -0.69
CA LEU A 42 -5.13 -0.29 -0.15
C LEU A 42 -4.64 0.98 0.56
N GLY A 43 -5.46 2.04 0.62
CA GLY A 43 -5.07 3.35 1.15
C GLY A 43 -3.91 3.97 0.35
N LEU A 44 -3.73 3.57 -0.91
CA LEU A 44 -2.65 4.04 -1.77
C LEU A 44 -3.00 5.36 -2.46
N ILE A 45 -4.26 5.79 -2.45
CA ILE A 45 -4.70 7.12 -2.90
C ILE A 45 -4.97 8.04 -1.72
N GLY A 46 -3.94 8.76 -1.27
CA GLY A 46 -4.02 10.09 -0.64
C GLY A 46 -4.80 10.29 0.66
N GLU A 47 -5.70 9.39 1.07
CA GLU A 47 -6.46 9.50 2.29
C GLU A 47 -5.98 8.46 3.29
N SER A 48 -5.54 8.97 4.44
CA SER A 48 -5.20 8.19 5.63
C SER A 48 -6.50 7.66 6.26
N GLY A 49 -7.27 6.87 5.51
CA GLY A 49 -8.39 6.08 6.00
C GLY A 49 -7.96 4.64 6.13
N GLU A 50 -8.35 3.99 7.23
CA GLU A 50 -8.10 2.55 7.44
C GLU A 50 -8.69 1.78 6.24
N PRO A 51 -7.86 1.08 5.43
CA PRO A 51 -8.38 0.29 4.33
C PRO A 51 -9.34 -0.78 4.86
N PRO A 52 -10.47 -1.04 4.19
CA PRO A 52 -11.37 -2.11 4.61
C PRO A 52 -10.65 -3.45 4.59
N PRO A 53 -10.92 -4.35 5.56
CA PRO A 53 -10.17 -5.59 5.68
C PRO A 53 -10.39 -6.48 4.44
N VAL A 54 -9.32 -6.69 3.68
CA VAL A 54 -9.33 -7.61 2.53
C VAL A 54 -9.54 -9.04 3.02
N ARG A 55 -10.69 -9.62 2.70
CA ARG A 55 -10.92 -11.06 2.86
C ARG A 55 -10.38 -11.78 1.63
N ARG A 56 -9.55 -12.81 1.88
CA ARG A 56 -9.14 -13.79 0.87
C ARG A 56 -10.26 -14.78 0.59
#